data_AF-A0A0G1ZGX3-F1
#
_entry.id   AF-A0A0G1ZGX3-F1
#
_cell.length_a   1.000
_cell.length_b   1.000
_cell.length_c   1.000
_cell.angle_alpha   90.00
_cell.angle_beta   90.00
_cell.angle_gamma   90.00
#
_symmetry.space_group_name_H-M   'P 1'
#
loop_
_entity.id
_entity.type
_entity.pdbx_description
1 polymer ?
#
loop_
_entity_poly.entity_id
_entity_poly.type
_entity_poly.pdbx_seq_one_letter_code
_entity_poly.pdbx_strand_id
1 'polypeptide(L)'
;MPKSIRQLGWLLLGAMIFLSACSSRSLSSGEVVQRFSTALADLHSFHYDASLSLSGGISTVLGQKLSSAQFRLTGDVMSPDITNPRVSLQASMQGTASQGDLTLAGQLIGLPDYTYFKLTDLNFPTLLPVSLGADSRWYRVKRPAPDASGNRLGASVGQQLTDEQVLAIHNMIASTTIFEVSQTFPDETVYGQRAYRYQAKLRPDNMRYLAAQVSAITGTSTGDLSLLDQLNNYTADIWINKRNFQLARIKIEDIYLANSVPVSFSLDLGLSRQNEKISIAAPNVAEELDSQNLLDQLGHWQPAM
;
A
#
# COMPACT_ATOMS: atom_id res chain seq x y z
N MET A 1 -2.37 -38.23 -53.65
CA MET A 1 -2.65 -37.95 -52.21
C MET A 1 -4.13 -38.20 -51.95
N PRO A 2 -4.48 -39.00 -50.93
CA PRO A 2 -5.88 -39.34 -50.66
C PRO A 2 -6.68 -38.09 -50.25
N LYS A 3 -7.88 -37.94 -50.80
CA LYS A 3 -8.77 -36.77 -50.60
C LYS A 3 -9.05 -36.45 -49.11
N SER A 4 -8.95 -37.45 -48.24
CA SER A 4 -9.13 -37.35 -46.79
C SER A 4 -8.07 -36.49 -46.09
N ILE A 5 -6.81 -36.52 -46.53
CA ILE A 5 -5.72 -35.74 -45.90
C ILE A 5 -5.87 -34.24 -46.21
N ARG A 6 -6.33 -33.90 -47.42
CA ARG A 6 -6.62 -32.50 -47.79
C ARG A 6 -7.79 -31.96 -46.97
N GLN A 7 -8.85 -32.73 -46.77
CA GLN A 7 -10.01 -32.32 -45.96
C GLN A 7 -9.64 -32.11 -44.48
N LEU A 8 -8.79 -32.98 -43.92
CA LEU A 8 -8.29 -32.82 -42.55
C LEU A 8 -7.44 -31.54 -42.39
N GLY A 9 -6.59 -31.24 -43.38
CA GLY A 9 -5.77 -30.03 -43.39
C GLY A 9 -6.59 -28.74 -43.44
N TRP A 10 -7.66 -28.70 -44.25
CA TRP A 10 -8.58 -27.56 -44.32
C TRP A 10 -9.42 -27.40 -43.04
N LEU A 11 -9.82 -28.51 -42.41
CA LEU A 11 -10.51 -28.48 -41.11
C LEU A 11 -9.60 -27.98 -39.99
N LEU A 12 -8.34 -28.40 -39.96
CA LEU A 12 -7.34 -27.90 -38.98
C LEU A 12 -7.00 -26.43 -39.21
N LEU A 13 -6.85 -26.00 -40.46
CA LEU A 13 -6.60 -24.59 -40.79
C LEU A 13 -7.82 -23.73 -40.43
N GLY A 14 -9.03 -24.20 -40.76
CA GLY A 14 -10.28 -23.55 -40.39
C GLY A 14 -10.47 -23.47 -38.88
N ALA A 15 -10.17 -24.54 -38.14
CA ALA A 15 -10.21 -24.55 -36.68
C ALA A 15 -9.17 -23.61 -36.06
N MET A 16 -7.94 -23.53 -36.61
CA MET A 16 -6.94 -22.56 -36.14
C MET A 16 -7.36 -21.12 -36.44
N ILE A 17 -7.97 -20.86 -37.60
CA ILE A 17 -8.51 -19.53 -37.93
C ILE A 17 -9.67 -19.17 -37.00
N PHE A 18 -10.60 -20.09 -36.73
CA PHE A 18 -11.71 -19.88 -35.79
C PHE A 18 -11.24 -19.73 -34.34
N LEU A 19 -10.19 -20.45 -33.93
CA LEU A 19 -9.55 -20.28 -32.60
C LEU A 19 -8.78 -18.96 -32.50
N SER A 20 -8.18 -18.47 -33.60
CA SER A 20 -7.59 -17.12 -33.65
C SER A 20 -8.63 -16.00 -33.80
N ALA A 21 -9.85 -16.34 -34.24
CA ALA A 21 -11.00 -15.45 -34.36
C ALA A 21 -11.99 -15.56 -33.17
N CYS A 22 -11.65 -16.31 -32.12
CA CYS A 22 -12.12 -16.00 -30.76
C CYS A 22 -11.53 -14.65 -30.37
N SER A 23 -12.15 -13.61 -30.92
CA SER A 23 -11.87 -12.22 -30.66
C SER A 23 -11.75 -12.05 -29.15
N SER A 24 -10.58 -11.60 -28.72
CA SER A 24 -10.37 -11.07 -27.39
C SER A 24 -11.33 -9.90 -27.23
N ARG A 25 -12.54 -10.17 -26.76
CA ARG A 25 -13.53 -9.13 -26.45
C ARG A 25 -12.86 -8.24 -25.42
N SER A 26 -12.33 -7.09 -25.85
CA SER A 26 -11.72 -6.15 -24.93
C SER A 26 -12.86 -5.61 -24.09
N LEU A 27 -12.86 -5.96 -22.81
CA LEU A 27 -13.81 -5.43 -21.85
C LEU A 27 -13.74 -3.90 -21.87
N SER A 28 -14.88 -3.24 -21.75
CA SER A 28 -14.90 -1.79 -21.61
C SER A 28 -14.21 -1.39 -20.31
N SER A 29 -13.69 -0.17 -20.23
CA SER A 29 -13.11 0.36 -18.99
C SER A 29 -14.09 0.26 -17.82
N GLY A 30 -15.37 0.58 -18.03
CA GLY A 30 -16.41 0.44 -17.01
C GLY A 30 -16.58 -0.99 -16.50
N GLU A 31 -16.54 -2.00 -17.38
CA GLU A 31 -16.62 -3.41 -16.97
C GLU A 31 -15.37 -3.84 -16.19
N VAL A 32 -14.17 -3.39 -16.60
CA VAL A 32 -12.94 -3.68 -15.87
C VAL A 32 -12.94 -3.05 -14.48
N VAL A 33 -13.39 -1.79 -14.37
CA VAL A 33 -13.51 -1.08 -13.08
C VAL A 33 -14.49 -1.78 -12.15
N GLN A 34 -15.64 -2.22 -12.66
CA GLN A 34 -16.62 -2.95 -11.85
C GLN A 34 -16.04 -4.27 -11.31
N ARG A 35 -15.39 -5.05 -12.18
CA ARG A 35 -14.74 -6.31 -11.79
C ARG A 35 -13.57 -6.07 -10.83
N PHE A 36 -12.87 -4.95 -10.99
CA PHE A 36 -11.82 -4.52 -10.09
C PHE A 36 -12.36 -4.22 -8.68
N SER A 37 -13.46 -3.47 -8.56
CA SER A 37 -14.08 -3.19 -7.25
C SER A 37 -14.49 -4.48 -6.54
N THR A 38 -15.06 -5.45 -7.27
CA THR A 38 -15.36 -6.78 -6.73
C THR A 38 -14.10 -7.52 -6.28
N ALA A 39 -13.06 -7.58 -7.14
CA ALA A 39 -11.80 -8.26 -6.81
C ALA A 39 -11.05 -7.61 -5.63
N LEU A 40 -11.22 -6.31 -5.42
CA LEU A 40 -10.69 -5.58 -4.27
C LEU A 40 -11.42 -5.96 -2.98
N ALA A 41 -12.73 -6.15 -3.02
CA ALA A 41 -13.52 -6.62 -1.87
C ALA A 41 -13.11 -8.05 -1.44
N ASP A 42 -12.70 -8.89 -2.39
CA ASP A 42 -12.23 -10.26 -2.18
C ASP A 42 -10.74 -10.35 -1.80
N LEU A 43 -10.06 -9.22 -1.54
CA LEU A 43 -8.62 -9.20 -1.24
C LEU A 43 -8.37 -9.46 0.25
N HIS A 44 -7.78 -10.62 0.56
CA HIS A 44 -7.49 -11.06 1.93
C HIS A 44 -6.00 -11.03 2.26
N SER A 45 -5.13 -11.16 1.26
CA SER A 45 -3.68 -11.11 1.45
C SER A 45 -3.00 -10.54 0.24
N PHE A 46 -1.87 -9.84 0.44
CA PHE A 46 -1.03 -9.33 -0.63
C PHE A 46 0.34 -8.94 -0.13
N HIS A 47 1.30 -8.93 -1.05
CA HIS A 47 2.59 -8.26 -0.90
C HIS A 47 2.53 -6.89 -1.57
N TYR A 48 3.02 -5.85 -0.90
CA TYR A 48 3.16 -4.50 -1.47
C TYR A 48 4.64 -4.12 -1.60
N ASP A 49 4.97 -3.45 -2.70
CA ASP A 49 6.24 -2.74 -2.90
C ASP A 49 5.90 -1.32 -3.36
N ALA A 50 6.16 -0.34 -2.51
CA ALA A 50 5.91 1.07 -2.76
C ALA A 50 7.22 1.85 -2.73
N SER A 51 7.36 2.79 -3.65
CA SER A 51 8.43 3.78 -3.65
C SER A 51 7.86 5.18 -3.81
N LEU A 52 8.41 6.13 -3.07
CA LEU A 52 8.15 7.55 -3.22
C LEU A 52 9.49 8.24 -3.44
N SER A 53 9.66 8.85 -4.60
CA SER A 53 10.82 9.67 -4.91
C SER A 53 10.41 11.13 -4.90
N LEU A 54 11.19 11.97 -4.21
CA LEU A 54 11.05 13.41 -4.14
C LEU A 54 12.35 14.04 -4.64
N SER A 55 12.24 15.09 -5.46
CA SER A 55 13.41 15.88 -5.89
C SER A 55 13.04 17.35 -6.00
N GLY A 56 13.95 18.23 -5.56
CA GLY A 56 13.73 19.68 -5.55
C GLY A 56 13.94 20.29 -4.17
N GLY A 57 13.31 21.44 -3.88
CA GLY A 57 13.48 22.19 -2.62
C GLY A 57 12.75 21.57 -1.42
N ILE A 58 13.12 20.35 -1.01
CA ILE A 58 12.45 19.60 0.05
C ILE A 58 12.89 20.13 1.42
N SER A 59 11.96 20.68 2.20
CA SER A 59 12.17 20.97 3.63
C SER A 59 11.79 19.76 4.49
N THR A 60 12.68 19.38 5.40
CA THR A 60 12.38 18.33 6.40
C THR A 60 11.96 18.92 7.73
N VAL A 61 11.21 18.14 8.52
CA VAL A 61 10.83 18.48 9.92
C VAL A 61 12.07 18.61 10.82
N LEU A 62 13.18 17.99 10.41
CA LEU A 62 14.47 18.03 11.09
C LEU A 62 15.31 19.29 10.74
N GLY A 63 14.73 20.26 10.03
CA GLY A 63 15.38 21.52 9.67
C GLY A 63 16.42 21.42 8.56
N GLN A 64 16.69 20.23 8.02
CA GLN A 64 17.59 20.03 6.88
C GLN A 64 16.86 20.21 5.55
N LYS A 65 17.55 20.83 4.57
CA LYS A 65 17.10 20.88 3.18
C LYS A 65 17.65 19.67 2.43
N LEU A 66 16.77 18.85 1.88
CA LEU A 66 17.15 17.71 1.03
C LEU A 66 17.04 18.12 -0.44
N SER A 67 18.03 17.76 -1.25
CA SER A 67 17.94 17.89 -2.71
C SER A 67 17.10 16.77 -3.33
N SER A 68 17.11 15.60 -2.69
CA SER A 68 16.33 14.43 -3.07
C SER A 68 16.07 13.56 -1.86
N ALA A 69 14.93 12.87 -1.89
CA ALA A 69 14.59 11.83 -0.93
C ALA A 69 13.91 10.66 -1.64
N GLN A 70 14.30 9.44 -1.31
CA GLN A 70 13.67 8.22 -1.79
C GLN A 70 13.21 7.40 -0.59
N PHE A 71 11.92 7.11 -0.54
CA PHE A 71 11.31 6.22 0.42
C PHE A 71 10.97 4.92 -0.30
N ARG A 72 11.21 3.79 0.36
CA ARG A 72 10.76 2.48 -0.08
C ARG A 72 10.07 1.78 1.06
N LEU A 73 8.88 1.26 0.80
CA LEU A 73 8.05 0.52 1.74
C LEU A 73 7.73 -0.82 1.10
N THR A 74 8.13 -1.91 1.74
CA THR A 74 7.81 -3.27 1.27
C THR A 74 7.24 -4.08 2.40
N GLY A 75 6.36 -5.01 2.10
CA GLY A 75 5.83 -5.88 3.15
C GLY A 75 4.63 -6.67 2.71
N ASP A 76 4.03 -7.34 3.68
CA ASP A 76 2.90 -8.22 3.47
C ASP A 76 1.75 -7.80 4.35
N VAL A 77 0.54 -7.91 3.82
CA VAL A 77 -0.71 -7.77 4.57
C VAL A 77 -1.45 -9.09 4.47
N MET A 78 -1.95 -9.57 5.60
CA MET A 78 -2.81 -10.74 5.67
C MET A 78 -3.94 -10.46 6.64
N SER A 79 -5.16 -10.54 6.13
CA SER A 79 -6.40 -10.32 6.86
C SER A 79 -7.28 -11.56 6.73
N PRO A 80 -6.97 -12.64 7.48
CA PRO A 80 -7.82 -13.84 7.49
C PRO A 80 -9.18 -13.55 8.14
N ASP A 81 -9.23 -12.52 8.98
CA ASP A 81 -10.40 -11.88 9.55
C ASP A 81 -10.15 -10.37 9.48
N ILE A 82 -11.11 -9.61 8.94
CA ILE A 82 -11.02 -8.16 8.73
C ILE A 82 -10.73 -7.39 10.03
N THR A 83 -11.05 -7.98 11.19
CA THR A 83 -10.82 -7.41 12.51
C THR A 83 -9.39 -7.62 13.03
N ASN A 84 -8.66 -8.58 12.47
CA ASN A 84 -7.34 -8.98 12.95
C ASN A 84 -6.30 -9.01 11.83
N PRO A 85 -6.05 -7.87 11.15
CA PRO A 85 -5.02 -7.81 10.13
C PRO A 85 -3.64 -8.03 10.76
N ARG A 86 -2.84 -8.84 10.08
CA ARG A 86 -1.40 -8.99 10.33
C ARG A 86 -0.66 -8.27 9.23
N VAL A 87 0.35 -7.51 9.61
CA VAL A 87 1.12 -6.68 8.67
C VAL A 87 2.60 -6.84 8.95
N SER A 88 3.40 -7.00 7.90
CA SER A 88 4.83 -6.73 7.94
C SER A 88 5.10 -5.46 7.11
N LEU A 89 6.06 -4.67 7.57
CA LEU A 89 6.53 -3.47 6.90
C LEU A 89 8.04 -3.39 7.06
N GLN A 90 8.74 -3.25 5.95
CA GLN A 90 10.10 -2.77 5.89
C GLN A 90 10.07 -1.40 5.24
N ALA A 91 10.53 -0.39 5.96
CA ALA A 91 10.63 0.96 5.48
C ALA A 91 12.09 1.38 5.40
N SER A 92 12.48 2.01 4.31
CA SER A 92 13.78 2.66 4.18
C SER A 92 13.62 4.03 3.54
N MET A 93 14.37 5.00 4.02
CA MET A 93 14.53 6.31 3.43
C MET A 93 16.00 6.56 3.17
N GLN A 94 16.28 7.11 1.99
CA GLN A 94 17.58 7.64 1.62
C GLN A 94 17.39 9.08 1.15
N GLY A 95 18.25 9.99 1.55
CA GLY A 95 18.18 11.38 1.12
C GLY A 95 19.57 11.98 1.00
N THR A 96 19.68 13.02 0.17
CA THR A 96 20.94 13.76 0.01
C THR A 96 20.73 15.17 0.54
N ALA A 97 21.51 15.54 1.56
CA ALA A 97 21.55 16.89 2.13
C ALA A 97 22.87 17.57 1.77
N SER A 98 22.94 18.89 1.95
CA SER A 98 24.21 19.64 1.80
C SER A 98 25.31 19.20 2.78
N GLN A 99 24.94 18.57 3.89
CA GLN A 99 25.85 18.12 4.94
C GLN A 99 26.25 16.64 4.78
N GLY A 100 25.69 15.91 3.81
CA GLY A 100 25.94 14.49 3.59
C GLY A 100 24.67 13.70 3.30
N ASP A 101 24.86 12.42 2.99
CA ASP A 101 23.75 11.49 2.76
C ASP A 101 23.09 11.08 4.08
N LEU A 102 21.80 10.82 3.99
CA LEU A 102 20.91 10.46 5.06
C LEU A 102 20.32 9.08 4.78
N THR A 103 20.42 8.14 5.73
CA THR A 103 19.73 6.85 5.65
C THR A 103 18.98 6.53 6.93
N LEU A 104 17.77 6.01 6.78
CA LEU A 104 16.96 5.46 7.85
C LEU A 104 16.31 4.19 7.35
N ALA A 105 16.46 3.07 8.04
CA ALA A 105 15.72 1.87 7.72
C ALA A 105 15.22 1.17 8.98
N GLY A 106 14.05 0.56 8.88
CA GLY A 106 13.43 -0.17 9.97
C GLY A 106 12.46 -1.22 9.46
N GLN A 107 12.07 -2.10 10.39
CA GLN A 107 11.06 -3.11 10.17
C GLN A 107 10.01 -3.03 11.26
N LEU A 108 8.76 -3.32 10.90
CA LEU A 108 7.61 -3.40 11.78
C LEU A 108 6.82 -4.67 11.46
N ILE A 109 6.36 -5.35 12.51
CA ILE A 109 5.44 -6.49 12.41
C ILE A 109 4.26 -6.21 13.34
N GLY A 110 3.08 -6.05 12.77
CA GLY A 110 1.83 -5.93 13.50
C GLY A 110 1.16 -7.30 13.64
N LEU A 111 1.01 -7.77 14.87
CA LEU A 111 0.20 -8.93 15.26
C LEU A 111 -0.95 -8.49 16.17
N PRO A 112 -1.99 -9.32 16.39
CA PRO A 112 -3.16 -8.94 17.19
C PRO A 112 -2.82 -8.38 18.58
N ASP A 113 -1.84 -8.95 19.28
CA ASP A 113 -1.53 -8.58 20.67
C ASP A 113 -0.33 -7.61 20.80
N TYR A 114 0.57 -7.60 19.82
CA TYR A 114 1.83 -6.87 19.88
C TYR A 114 2.19 -6.25 18.54
N THR A 115 2.79 -5.07 18.61
CA THR A 115 3.53 -4.47 17.51
C THR A 115 5.02 -4.63 17.80
N TYR A 116 5.73 -5.29 16.89
CA TYR A 116 7.18 -5.45 16.95
C TYR A 116 7.82 -4.45 16.01
N PHE A 117 8.95 -3.87 16.40
CA PHE A 117 9.72 -3.01 15.53
C PHE A 117 11.22 -3.16 15.78
N LYS A 118 12.01 -2.84 14.77
CA LYS A 118 13.46 -2.68 14.89
C LYS A 118 13.96 -1.61 13.94
N LEU A 119 15.01 -0.91 14.35
CA LEU A 119 15.78 -0.04 13.47
C LEU A 119 16.98 -0.82 12.94
N THR A 120 17.17 -0.79 11.63
CA THR A 120 18.23 -1.56 10.94
C THR A 120 19.34 -0.67 10.40
N ASP A 121 19.04 0.59 10.09
CA ASP A 121 20.03 1.54 9.63
C ASP A 121 19.65 2.96 10.08
N LEU A 122 20.66 3.72 10.50
CA LEU A 122 20.51 5.09 10.96
C LEU A 122 21.82 5.84 10.68
N ASN A 123 21.85 6.60 9.59
CA ASN A 123 22.95 7.50 9.27
C ASN A 123 22.41 8.92 9.11
N PHE A 124 22.75 9.78 10.06
CA PHE A 124 22.40 11.20 10.03
C PHE A 124 23.70 12.03 10.06
N PRO A 125 23.89 12.98 9.12
CA PRO A 125 25.08 13.82 9.10
C PRO A 125 25.19 14.82 10.26
N THR A 126 24.14 14.91 11.11
CA THR A 126 24.13 15.68 12.36
C THR A 126 24.16 14.72 13.56
N LEU A 127 24.86 15.11 14.63
CA LEU A 127 24.85 14.45 15.95
C LEU A 127 23.42 14.45 16.52
N LEU A 128 22.58 13.51 16.08
CA LEU A 128 21.33 13.21 16.77
C LEU A 128 21.71 12.53 18.10
N PRO A 129 21.22 13.02 19.25
CA PRO A 129 21.51 12.44 20.56
C PRO A 129 20.71 11.15 20.80
N VAL A 130 20.36 10.42 19.73
CA VAL A 130 19.55 9.21 19.81
C VAL A 130 20.50 8.03 19.88
N SER A 131 20.75 7.54 21.10
CA SER A 131 21.35 6.22 21.36
C SER A 131 20.31 5.10 21.20
N LEU A 132 19.43 5.17 20.20
CA LEU A 132 18.88 3.95 19.62
C LEU A 132 19.92 3.52 18.61
N GLY A 133 20.87 2.71 19.06
CA GLY A 133 21.80 2.09 18.12
C GLY A 133 21.00 1.37 17.05
N ALA A 134 21.53 1.29 15.83
CA ALA A 134 21.13 0.24 14.88
C ALA A 134 21.59 -1.12 15.41
N ASP A 135 21.23 -1.44 16.66
CA ASP A 135 21.62 -2.63 17.39
C ASP A 135 20.91 -3.88 16.86
N SER A 136 20.05 -3.69 15.83
CA SER A 136 19.29 -4.72 15.15
C SER A 136 18.39 -5.53 16.09
N ARG A 137 18.11 -5.00 17.30
CA ARG A 137 17.25 -5.66 18.28
C ARG A 137 15.80 -5.42 17.92
N TRP A 138 14.99 -6.44 18.14
CA TRP A 138 13.55 -6.32 18.08
C TRP A 138 13.02 -5.83 19.42
N TYR A 139 12.17 -4.82 19.35
CA TYR A 139 11.36 -4.37 20.46
C TYR A 139 9.91 -4.78 20.22
N ARG A 140 9.16 -5.02 21.29
CA ARG A 140 7.72 -5.27 21.24
C ARG A 140 7.00 -4.31 22.16
N VAL A 141 5.87 -3.81 21.69
CA VAL A 141 4.93 -3.00 22.47
C VAL A 141 3.61 -3.73 22.47
N LYS A 142 3.08 -3.98 23.67
CA LYS A 142 1.75 -4.57 23.81
C LYS A 142 0.72 -3.59 23.25
N ARG A 143 -0.25 -4.10 22.47
CA ARG A 143 -1.35 -3.23 22.04
C ARG A 143 -2.10 -2.70 23.27
N PRO A 144 -2.46 -1.41 23.27
CA PRO A 144 -3.32 -0.87 24.32
C PRO A 144 -4.67 -1.60 24.33
N ALA A 145 -5.28 -1.65 25.51
CA ALA A 145 -6.69 -2.01 25.61
C ALA A 145 -7.54 -1.01 24.79
N PRO A 146 -8.69 -1.41 24.24
CA PRO A 146 -9.50 -0.56 23.34
C PRO A 146 -9.91 0.80 23.92
N ASP A 147 -9.88 0.94 25.23
CA ASP A 147 -10.22 2.11 26.03
C ASP A 147 -9.00 2.94 26.50
N ALA A 148 -7.77 2.49 26.24
CA ALA A 148 -6.56 3.20 26.65
C ALA A 148 -6.19 4.31 25.65
N SER A 149 -5.95 5.51 26.16
CA SER A 149 -5.62 6.71 25.39
C SER A 149 -4.19 6.73 24.84
N GLY A 150 -3.40 5.67 25.05
CA GLY A 150 -2.00 5.58 24.68
C GLY A 150 -1.73 4.57 23.56
N ASN A 151 -1.09 5.06 22.49
CA ASN A 151 -0.55 4.32 21.33
C ASN A 151 -1.55 3.93 20.21
N ARG A 152 -1.37 4.52 19.01
CA ARG A 152 -2.18 4.28 17.80
C ARG A 152 -1.54 3.28 16.83
N LEU A 153 -0.36 2.74 17.16
CA LEU A 153 0.33 1.74 16.35
C LEU A 153 -0.21 0.34 16.65
N GLY A 154 -1.39 0.08 16.10
CA GLY A 154 -2.15 -1.15 16.27
C GLY A 154 -3.60 -0.76 16.43
N ALA A 155 -4.32 -0.61 15.31
CA ALA A 155 -5.74 -0.33 15.32
C ALA A 155 -6.43 -1.32 16.27
N SER A 156 -7.01 -0.80 17.34
CA SER A 156 -7.94 -1.52 18.18
C SER A 156 -9.18 -1.74 17.34
N VAL A 157 -9.47 -3.00 17.00
CA VAL A 157 -10.84 -3.37 16.61
C VAL A 157 -11.50 -3.86 17.88
N GLY A 158 -12.26 -2.97 18.51
CA GLY A 158 -13.24 -3.37 19.51
C GLY A 158 -14.28 -4.23 18.82
N GLN A 159 -14.51 -5.43 19.37
CA GLN A 159 -15.43 -6.47 18.89
C GLN A 159 -15.04 -7.20 17.58
N GLN A 160 -15.13 -8.53 17.66
CA GLN A 160 -15.21 -9.42 16.50
C GLN A 160 -16.48 -9.07 15.72
N LEU A 161 -16.36 -8.81 14.42
CA LEU A 161 -17.51 -8.51 13.57
C LEU A 161 -18.35 -9.76 13.34
N THR A 162 -19.67 -9.57 13.19
CA THR A 162 -20.56 -10.63 12.72
C THR A 162 -20.40 -10.89 11.22
N ASP A 163 -20.77 -12.08 10.75
CA ASP A 163 -20.74 -12.40 9.32
C ASP A 163 -21.56 -11.41 8.47
N GLU A 164 -22.67 -10.90 9.01
CA GLU A 164 -23.51 -9.88 8.37
C GLU A 164 -22.76 -8.54 8.21
N GLN A 165 -21.99 -8.14 9.22
CA GLN A 165 -21.18 -6.92 9.17
C GLN A 165 -20.03 -7.06 8.17
N VAL A 166 -19.38 -8.23 8.14
CA VAL A 166 -18.32 -8.52 7.16
C VAL A 166 -18.88 -8.50 5.74
N LEU A 167 -20.04 -9.12 5.51
CA LEU A 167 -20.71 -9.13 4.21
C LEU A 167 -21.17 -7.71 3.80
N ALA A 168 -21.62 -6.89 4.74
CA ALA A 168 -21.98 -5.50 4.48
C ALA A 168 -20.76 -4.67 4.03
N ILE A 169 -19.60 -4.82 4.70
CA ILE A 169 -18.35 -4.17 4.29
C ILE A 169 -17.93 -4.65 2.90
N HIS A 170 -17.97 -5.95 2.66
CA HIS A 170 -17.62 -6.55 1.37
C HIS A 170 -18.48 -5.98 0.22
N ASN A 171 -19.80 -6.05 0.35
CA ASN A 171 -20.73 -5.55 -0.67
C ASN A 171 -20.55 -4.05 -0.92
N MET A 172 -20.26 -3.29 0.12
CA MET A 172 -20.00 -1.86 0.02
C MET A 172 -18.70 -1.58 -0.77
N ILE A 173 -17.61 -2.29 -0.49
CA ILE A 173 -16.37 -2.17 -1.27
C ILE A 173 -16.63 -2.58 -2.73
N ALA A 174 -17.31 -3.70 -2.94
CA ALA A 174 -17.60 -4.26 -4.27
C ALA A 174 -18.48 -3.35 -5.14
N SER A 175 -19.32 -2.53 -4.52
CA SER A 175 -20.22 -1.58 -5.20
C SER A 175 -19.64 -0.16 -5.32
N THR A 176 -18.50 0.12 -4.70
CA THR A 176 -17.90 1.45 -4.72
C THR A 176 -16.81 1.56 -5.79
N THR A 177 -16.95 2.57 -6.64
CA THR A 177 -15.94 2.92 -7.65
C THR A 177 -14.93 3.90 -7.07
N ILE A 178 -13.70 3.47 -6.80
CA ILE A 178 -12.68 4.31 -6.13
C ILE A 178 -11.90 5.23 -7.08
N PHE A 179 -12.03 5.05 -8.40
CA PHE A 179 -11.41 5.89 -9.41
C PHE A 179 -12.27 5.93 -10.69
N GLU A 180 -12.07 6.97 -11.49
CA GLU A 180 -12.71 7.17 -12.78
C GLU A 180 -11.66 7.17 -13.89
N VAL A 181 -11.85 6.34 -14.92
CA VAL A 181 -10.92 6.22 -16.05
C VAL A 181 -11.08 7.42 -16.97
N SER A 182 -10.01 8.20 -17.12
CA SER A 182 -9.95 9.32 -18.08
C SER A 182 -9.39 8.89 -19.44
N GLN A 183 -8.47 7.91 -19.46
CA GLN A 183 -7.84 7.44 -20.69
C GLN A 183 -7.56 5.93 -20.62
N THR A 184 -7.70 5.25 -21.75
CA THR A 184 -7.31 3.84 -21.91
C THR A 184 -6.08 3.75 -22.79
N PHE A 185 -5.09 2.98 -22.36
CA PHE A 185 -3.86 2.71 -23.10
C PHE A 185 -3.83 1.26 -23.59
N PRO A 186 -2.91 0.92 -24.52
CA PRO A 186 -2.64 -0.46 -24.87
C PRO A 186 -2.26 -1.29 -23.64
N ASP A 187 -2.65 -2.57 -23.67
CA ASP A 187 -2.29 -3.51 -22.63
C ASP A 187 -0.78 -3.60 -22.43
N GLU A 188 -0.36 -3.80 -21.19
CA GLU A 188 1.05 -3.89 -20.81
C GLU A 188 1.29 -5.14 -19.94
N THR A 189 2.52 -5.64 -19.91
CA THR A 189 2.91 -6.66 -18.93
C THR A 189 3.66 -5.98 -17.79
N VAL A 190 3.11 -6.05 -16.58
CA VAL A 190 3.70 -5.45 -15.37
C VAL A 190 3.85 -6.56 -14.33
N TYR A 191 5.03 -6.66 -13.71
CA TYR A 191 5.37 -7.74 -12.76
C TYR A 191 5.05 -9.16 -13.28
N GLY A 192 5.30 -9.42 -14.57
CA GLY A 192 5.04 -10.72 -15.21
C GLY A 192 3.56 -11.02 -15.49
N GLN A 193 2.66 -10.05 -15.30
CA GLN A 193 1.23 -10.22 -15.48
C GLN A 193 0.71 -9.29 -16.60
N ARG A 194 -0.11 -9.82 -17.51
CA ARG A 194 -0.81 -8.98 -18.49
C ARG A 194 -1.84 -8.12 -17.77
N ALA A 195 -1.81 -6.82 -18.00
CA ALA A 195 -2.66 -5.84 -17.36
C ALA A 195 -3.33 -4.91 -18.37
N TYR A 196 -4.55 -4.47 -18.05
CA TYR A 196 -5.14 -3.26 -18.61
C TYR A 196 -4.39 -2.05 -18.04
N ARG A 197 -4.12 -1.04 -18.87
CA ARG A 197 -3.49 0.21 -18.43
C ARG A 197 -4.44 1.37 -18.64
N TYR A 198 -4.69 2.12 -17.56
CA TYR A 198 -5.57 3.28 -17.56
C TYR A 198 -4.86 4.50 -16.99
N GLN A 199 -5.22 5.67 -17.50
CA GLN A 199 -5.11 6.89 -16.74
C GLN A 199 -6.43 7.10 -15.98
N ALA A 200 -6.36 7.43 -14.70
CA ALA A 200 -7.54 7.58 -13.86
C ALA A 200 -7.40 8.70 -12.84
N LYS A 201 -8.54 9.28 -12.45
CA LYS A 201 -8.65 10.19 -11.31
C LYS A 201 -9.24 9.47 -10.13
N LEU A 202 -8.63 9.63 -8.97
CA LEU A 202 -9.14 9.06 -7.72
C LEU A 202 -10.44 9.76 -7.31
N ARG A 203 -11.35 9.03 -6.65
CA ARG A 203 -12.61 9.57 -6.14
C ARG A 203 -12.59 9.64 -4.61
N PRO A 204 -12.04 10.71 -4.01
CA PRO A 204 -11.90 10.81 -2.56
C PRO A 204 -13.22 10.88 -1.80
N ASP A 205 -14.29 11.37 -2.40
CA ASP A 205 -15.63 11.30 -1.77
C ASP A 205 -16.07 9.84 -1.57
N ASN A 206 -15.79 8.97 -2.55
CA ASN A 206 -16.08 7.54 -2.45
C ASN A 206 -15.17 6.84 -1.43
N MET A 207 -13.89 7.22 -1.36
CA MET A 207 -12.97 6.71 -0.33
C MET A 207 -13.35 7.18 1.08
N ARG A 208 -13.78 8.44 1.23
CA ARG A 208 -14.29 8.99 2.49
C ARG A 208 -15.58 8.30 2.91
N TYR A 209 -16.49 8.08 1.97
CA TYR A 209 -17.71 7.32 2.21
C TYR A 209 -17.38 5.91 2.72
N LEU A 210 -16.48 5.18 2.04
CA LEU A 210 -16.01 3.88 2.50
C LEU A 210 -15.42 3.92 3.92
N ALA A 211 -14.49 4.85 4.17
CA ALA A 211 -13.86 4.98 5.48
C ALA A 211 -14.90 5.26 6.59
N ALA A 212 -15.83 6.19 6.35
CA ALA A 212 -16.89 6.53 7.31
C ALA A 212 -17.84 5.36 7.58
N GLN A 213 -18.18 4.57 6.57
CA GLN A 213 -19.05 3.42 6.74
C GLN A 213 -18.35 2.24 7.41
N VAL A 214 -17.08 1.95 7.04
CA VAL A 214 -16.27 0.96 7.76
C VAL A 214 -16.13 1.36 9.22
N SER A 215 -15.88 2.64 9.50
CA SER A 215 -15.84 3.19 10.86
C SER A 215 -17.16 2.99 11.61
N ALA A 216 -18.30 3.25 10.97
CA ALA A 216 -19.62 3.03 11.57
C ALA A 216 -19.89 1.55 11.89
N ILE A 217 -19.46 0.63 11.02
CA ILE A 217 -19.65 -0.82 11.21
C ILE A 217 -18.71 -1.38 12.28
N THR A 218 -17.46 -0.92 12.29
CA THR A 218 -16.40 -1.42 13.18
C THR A 218 -16.31 -0.69 14.52
N GLY A 219 -17.01 0.43 14.67
CA GLY A 219 -16.89 1.32 15.83
C GLY A 219 -15.52 2.00 15.96
N THR A 220 -14.67 1.93 14.93
CA THR A 220 -13.33 2.54 14.94
C THR A 220 -13.36 3.96 14.43
N SER A 221 -12.54 4.87 14.97
CA SER A 221 -12.44 6.23 14.43
C SER A 221 -11.67 6.24 13.11
N THR A 222 -12.16 6.92 12.08
CA THR A 222 -11.46 7.10 10.80
C THR A 222 -10.17 7.92 10.88
N GLY A 223 -9.91 8.60 12.00
CA GLY A 223 -8.87 9.62 12.06
C GLY A 223 -9.16 10.81 11.14
N ASP A 224 -8.12 11.64 10.91
CA ASP A 224 -8.18 12.76 9.96
C ASP A 224 -8.03 12.25 8.51
N LEU A 225 -9.09 12.44 7.71
CA LEU A 225 -9.15 12.07 6.30
C LEU A 225 -8.89 13.25 5.35
N SER A 226 -8.48 14.41 5.86
CA SER A 226 -8.21 15.62 5.05
C SER A 226 -7.14 15.40 3.98
N LEU A 227 -6.23 14.44 4.19
CA LEU A 227 -5.23 14.05 3.19
C LEU A 227 -5.86 13.50 1.90
N LEU A 228 -7.08 12.92 1.96
CA LEU A 228 -7.78 12.44 0.77
C LEU A 228 -8.18 13.58 -0.17
N ASP A 229 -8.42 14.79 0.34
CA ASP A 229 -8.78 15.94 -0.49
C ASP A 229 -7.66 16.35 -1.45
N GLN A 230 -6.41 16.12 -1.05
CA GLN A 230 -5.26 16.40 -1.89
C GLN A 230 -5.18 15.44 -3.10
N LEU A 231 -5.75 14.24 -2.99
CA LEU A 231 -5.74 13.23 -4.06
C LEU A 231 -6.54 13.64 -5.29
N ASN A 232 -7.52 14.54 -5.15
CA ASN A 232 -8.34 15.04 -6.28
C ASN A 232 -7.52 15.76 -7.35
N ASN A 233 -6.37 16.32 -6.97
CA ASN A 233 -5.53 17.09 -7.89
C ASN A 233 -4.67 16.20 -8.78
N TYR A 234 -4.55 14.92 -8.44
CA TYR A 234 -3.62 14.02 -9.09
C TYR A 234 -4.31 13.08 -10.05
N THR A 235 -3.59 12.77 -11.12
CA THR A 235 -3.96 11.72 -12.06
C THR A 235 -3.00 10.56 -11.86
N ALA A 236 -3.54 9.34 -11.83
CA ALA A 236 -2.79 8.12 -11.62
C ALA A 236 -2.80 7.25 -12.88
N ASP A 237 -1.65 6.67 -13.21
CA ASP A 237 -1.59 5.52 -14.10
C ASP A 237 -1.88 4.26 -13.27
N ILE A 238 -2.89 3.49 -13.67
CA ILE A 238 -3.36 2.29 -12.97
C ILE A 238 -3.25 1.08 -13.91
N TRP A 239 -2.64 0.01 -13.41
CA TRP A 239 -2.57 -1.28 -14.08
C TRP A 239 -3.41 -2.32 -13.34
N ILE A 240 -4.35 -2.94 -14.06
CA ILE A 240 -5.28 -3.95 -13.53
C ILE A 240 -5.03 -5.28 -14.24
N ASN A 241 -4.75 -6.34 -13.48
CA ASN A 241 -4.46 -7.65 -14.03
C ASN A 241 -5.67 -8.21 -14.83
N LYS A 242 -5.41 -8.72 -16.04
CA LYS A 242 -6.45 -9.20 -16.95
C LYS A 242 -7.14 -10.50 -16.53
N ARG A 243 -6.47 -11.31 -15.72
CA ARG A 243 -6.93 -12.64 -15.31
C ARG A 243 -7.84 -12.57 -14.09
N ASN A 244 -7.47 -11.75 -13.10
CA ASN A 244 -8.15 -11.71 -11.80
C ASN A 244 -8.69 -10.31 -11.44
N PHE A 245 -8.51 -9.31 -12.29
CA PHE A 245 -9.01 -7.94 -12.10
C PHE A 245 -8.45 -7.22 -10.88
N GLN A 246 -7.36 -7.72 -10.30
CA GLN A 246 -6.73 -7.09 -9.15
C GLN A 246 -5.76 -5.96 -9.55
N LEU A 247 -5.48 -5.04 -8.62
CA LEU A 247 -4.49 -3.98 -8.82
C LEU A 247 -3.11 -4.62 -9.02
N ALA A 248 -2.44 -4.35 -10.13
CA ALA A 248 -1.05 -4.76 -10.32
C ALA A 248 -0.08 -3.64 -9.92
N ARG A 249 -0.39 -2.40 -10.32
CA ARG A 249 0.42 -1.21 -10.05
C ARG A 249 -0.43 0.05 -10.09
N ILE A 250 -0.07 1.03 -9.29
CA ILE A 250 -0.51 2.43 -9.41
C ILE A 250 0.73 3.33 -9.39
N LYS A 251 0.76 4.30 -10.30
CA LYS A 251 1.85 5.27 -10.40
C LYS A 251 1.27 6.69 -10.47
N ILE A 252 1.80 7.60 -9.67
CA ILE A 252 1.44 9.02 -9.66
C ILE A 252 2.72 9.82 -9.80
N GLU A 253 2.78 10.71 -10.79
CA GLU A 253 3.90 11.61 -11.00
C GLU A 253 3.37 13.02 -11.17
N ASP A 254 3.85 13.95 -10.35
CA ASP A 254 3.45 15.35 -10.46
C ASP A 254 4.50 16.28 -9.81
N ILE A 255 4.27 17.58 -9.91
CA ILE A 255 5.08 18.63 -9.31
C ILE A 255 4.17 19.47 -8.42
N TYR A 256 4.50 19.57 -7.13
CA TYR A 256 3.83 20.51 -6.24
C TYR A 256 4.77 21.64 -5.83
N LEU A 257 4.20 22.77 -5.39
CA LEU A 257 4.97 23.91 -4.92
C LEU A 257 5.09 23.86 -3.39
N ALA A 258 6.29 23.57 -2.88
CA ALA A 258 6.62 23.70 -1.46
C ALA A 258 7.25 25.07 -1.24
N ASN A 259 6.58 25.99 -0.54
CA ASN A 259 7.07 27.35 -0.30
C ASN A 259 7.50 28.09 -1.60
N SER A 260 6.69 27.95 -2.66
CA SER A 260 6.96 28.50 -4.01
C SER A 260 8.16 27.87 -4.74
N VAL A 261 8.75 26.80 -4.21
CA VAL A 261 9.79 26.02 -4.89
C VAL A 261 9.17 24.73 -5.44
N PRO A 262 9.38 24.39 -6.72
CA PRO A 262 8.87 23.16 -7.29
C PRO A 262 9.55 21.94 -6.65
N VAL A 263 8.73 20.96 -6.27
CA VAL A 263 9.14 19.64 -5.82
C VAL A 263 8.44 18.63 -6.71
N SER A 264 9.24 17.90 -7.49
CA SER A 264 8.75 16.76 -8.26
C SER A 264 8.60 15.56 -7.33
N PHE A 265 7.50 14.84 -7.46
CA PHE A 265 7.33 13.55 -6.80
C PHE A 265 6.91 12.45 -7.78
N SER A 266 7.34 11.23 -7.46
CA SER A 266 6.92 10.01 -8.16
C SER A 266 6.59 8.97 -7.10
N LEU A 267 5.31 8.63 -6.99
CA LEU A 267 4.80 7.53 -6.18
C LEU A 267 4.55 6.34 -7.10
N ASP A 268 5.07 5.18 -6.74
CA ASP A 268 4.88 3.93 -7.47
C ASP A 268 4.59 2.80 -6.48
N LEU A 269 3.41 2.21 -6.54
CA LEU A 269 2.97 1.12 -5.68
C LEU A 269 2.59 -0.08 -6.54
N GLY A 270 3.27 -1.20 -6.34
CA GLY A 270 2.95 -2.50 -6.91
C GLY A 270 2.35 -3.45 -5.87
N LEU A 271 1.36 -4.24 -6.28
CA LEU A 271 0.82 -5.34 -5.47
C LEU A 271 1.06 -6.68 -6.16
N SER A 272 1.49 -7.67 -5.39
CA SER A 272 1.74 -9.04 -5.86
C SER A 272 1.32 -10.08 -4.83
N ARG A 273 1.43 -11.37 -5.16
CA ARG A 273 1.08 -12.50 -4.28
C ARG A 273 -0.30 -12.40 -3.64
N GLN A 274 -1.25 -11.88 -4.41
CA GLN A 274 -2.57 -11.53 -3.92
C GLN A 274 -3.42 -12.78 -3.71
N ASN A 275 -4.06 -12.87 -2.56
CA ASN A 275 -4.81 -14.05 -2.09
C ASN A 275 -3.97 -15.34 -2.03
N GLU A 276 -2.64 -15.22 -1.99
CA GLU A 276 -1.75 -16.33 -1.71
C GLU A 276 -1.61 -16.56 -0.19
N LYS A 277 -1.20 -17.78 0.20
CA LYS A 277 -0.85 -18.08 1.59
C LYS A 277 0.46 -17.38 1.96
N ILE A 278 0.36 -16.32 2.76
CA ILE A 278 1.50 -15.59 3.32
C ILE A 278 1.60 -15.92 4.82
N SER A 279 2.82 -15.89 5.37
CA SER A 279 3.05 -16.07 6.81
C SER A 279 3.72 -14.83 7.38
N ILE A 280 3.07 -14.25 8.39
CA ILE A 280 3.60 -13.13 9.18
C ILE A 280 3.67 -13.62 10.63
N ALA A 281 4.87 -13.69 11.18
CA ALA A 281 5.16 -14.27 12.48
C ALA A 281 5.97 -13.30 13.34
N ALA A 282 5.88 -13.47 14.66
CA ALA A 282 6.69 -12.72 15.60
C ALA A 282 8.19 -13.06 15.43
N PRO A 283 9.10 -12.12 15.70
CA PRO A 283 10.51 -12.43 15.80
C PRO A 283 10.78 -13.38 16.98
N ASN A 284 11.84 -14.18 16.88
CA ASN A 284 12.20 -15.19 17.89
C ASN A 284 12.54 -14.59 19.27
N VAL A 285 13.13 -13.38 19.27
CA VAL A 285 13.54 -12.66 20.49
C VAL A 285 13.15 -11.21 20.30
N ALA A 286 12.41 -10.65 21.27
CA ALA A 286 12.08 -9.23 21.32
C ALA A 286 12.04 -8.73 22.77
N GLU A 287 12.56 -7.54 23.00
CA GLU A 287 12.54 -6.85 24.29
C GLU A 287 11.22 -6.09 24.47
N GLU A 288 10.57 -6.26 25.62
CA GLU A 288 9.32 -5.55 25.91
C GLU A 288 9.61 -4.14 26.40
N LEU A 289 9.09 -3.15 25.67
CA LEU A 289 9.14 -1.77 26.10
C LEU A 289 7.86 -1.41 26.83
N ASP A 290 7.99 -1.04 28.11
CA ASP A 290 6.88 -0.42 28.83
C ASP A 290 6.63 0.98 28.26
N SER A 291 5.37 1.26 27.94
CA SER A 291 4.92 2.49 27.27
C SER A 291 5.29 3.77 28.03
N GLN A 292 5.29 3.71 29.37
CA GLN A 292 5.74 4.81 30.22
C GLN A 292 7.24 5.07 30.01
N ASN A 293 8.02 3.99 29.93
CA ASN A 293 9.47 4.03 29.78
C ASN A 293 9.89 4.53 28.38
N LEU A 294 9.12 4.23 27.32
CA LEU A 294 9.36 4.76 25.97
C LEU A 294 9.15 6.28 25.91
N LEU A 295 8.06 6.78 26.49
CA LEU A 295 7.75 8.22 26.52
C LEU A 295 8.66 8.98 27.49
N ASP A 296 9.05 8.39 28.62
CA ASP A 296 10.00 8.99 29.57
C ASP A 296 11.42 9.05 28.96
N GLN A 297 11.83 8.01 28.22
CA GLN A 297 13.08 8.03 27.44
C GLN A 297 13.07 9.10 26.33
N LEU A 298 11.91 9.41 25.76
CA LEU A 298 11.75 10.46 24.74
C LEU A 298 11.49 11.86 25.36
N GLY A 299 10.91 11.93 26.57
CA GLY A 299 10.34 13.13 27.19
C GLY A 299 11.24 13.78 28.27
N HIS A 300 12.22 13.07 28.83
CA HIS A 300 13.24 13.65 29.72
C HIS A 300 14.36 14.42 28.98
N TRP A 301 14.18 14.72 27.70
CA TRP A 301 15.12 15.51 26.92
C TRP A 301 14.83 17.01 27.10
N GLN A 302 15.60 17.67 27.96
CA GLN A 302 15.84 19.11 27.83
C GLN A 302 17.14 19.30 27.05
N PRO A 303 17.16 20.13 25.99
CA PRO A 303 18.42 20.50 25.34
C PRO A 303 19.28 21.24 26.37
N ALA A 304 20.44 20.68 26.70
CA ALA A 304 21.50 21.48 27.29
C ALA A 304 21.95 22.46 26.20
N MET A 305 21.68 23.75 26.43
CA MET A 305 22.17 24.85 25.58
C MET A 305 23.70 24.91 25.63
#